data_AF-A0A9D8IRS8-F1
#
_entry.id   AF-A0A9D8IRS8-F1
#
_cell.length_a   1.000
_cell.length_b   1.000
_cell.length_c   1.000
_cell.angle_alpha   90.00
_cell.angle_beta   90.00
_cell.angle_gamma   90.00
#
_symmetry.space_group_name_H-M   'P 1'
#
loop_
_entity.id
_entity.type
_entity.pdbx_description
1 polymer ?
#
loop_
_entity_poly.entity_id
_entity_poly.type
_entity_poly.pdbx_seq_one_letter_code
_entity_poly.pdbx_strand_id
1 'polypeptide(L)'
;MVSMSKRRGSRSKHRSQTITNPSPKRSTNDTLPPKKGKLARARLRHFFFTVAPDRLMRGLLKRRHLLCPIQLREITLHVPSWPERWEGVRIAHLSDIHLGDLMPIEKALELVDRVAKARPDMLACTGDVVDLDWHGAEPLLEAMGSVPASLGRFLVLGNH
;
A
#
# COMPACT_ATOMS: atom_id res chain seq x y z
N MET A 1 3.15 -3.14 10.35
CA MET A 1 4.04 -4.30 10.25
C MET A 1 3.34 -5.54 10.74
N VAL A 2 3.47 -6.63 10.00
CA VAL A 2 2.88 -7.92 10.31
C VAL A 2 4.01 -8.94 10.46
N SER A 3 4.09 -9.62 11.59
CA SER A 3 5.01 -10.74 11.81
C SER A 3 4.22 -12.03 11.83
N MET A 4 4.72 -13.12 11.23
CA MET A 4 4.04 -14.42 11.22
C MET A 4 4.76 -15.41 12.14
N SER A 5 4.00 -16.11 12.98
CA SER A 5 4.56 -17.10 13.92
C SER A 5 3.73 -18.38 14.04
N LYS A 6 4.40 -19.52 14.17
CA LYS A 6 3.83 -20.86 14.29
C LYS A 6 3.21 -21.10 15.67
N ARG A 7 1.94 -21.45 15.71
CA ARG A 7 1.24 -21.94 16.91
C ARG A 7 1.64 -23.40 17.17
N ARG A 8 2.09 -23.77 18.38
CA ARG A 8 2.36 -25.17 18.76
C ARG A 8 1.04 -25.93 18.93
N GLY A 9 0.75 -26.86 18.02
CA GLY A 9 -0.37 -27.81 18.15
C GLY A 9 -0.67 -28.60 16.87
N SER A 10 -0.52 -29.93 17.00
CA SER A 10 -1.03 -31.07 16.19
C SER A 10 -0.91 -31.07 14.65
N ARG A 11 -0.20 -32.10 14.16
CA ARG A 11 0.08 -32.43 12.75
C ARG A 11 -1.18 -32.83 11.97
N SER A 12 -1.28 -32.36 10.72
CA SER A 12 -2.04 -33.04 9.66
C SER A 12 -1.26 -32.96 8.34
N LYS A 13 -1.19 -34.09 7.62
CA LYS A 13 -0.51 -34.29 6.33
C LYS A 13 -1.50 -34.00 5.20
N HIS A 14 -1.12 -33.25 4.15
CA HIS A 14 -1.69 -33.47 2.81
C HIS A 14 -0.79 -33.06 1.63
N ARG A 15 -0.41 -34.11 0.88
CA ARG A 15 -0.37 -34.33 -0.57
C ARG A 15 -0.28 -33.13 -1.53
N SER A 16 0.85 -33.05 -2.25
CA SER A 16 1.10 -32.19 -3.41
C SER A 16 0.23 -32.56 -4.61
N GLN A 17 -0.25 -31.54 -5.32
CA GLN A 17 -0.73 -31.65 -6.70
C GLN A 17 0.02 -30.62 -7.56
N THR A 18 0.61 -31.13 -8.63
CA THR A 18 1.36 -30.39 -9.65
C THR A 18 0.35 -29.70 -10.59
N ILE A 19 0.37 -28.37 -10.64
CA ILE A 19 -0.40 -27.60 -11.62
C ILE A 19 0.57 -27.20 -12.74
N THR A 20 0.30 -27.68 -13.95
CA THR A 20 0.99 -27.27 -15.18
C THR A 20 0.42 -25.94 -15.67
N ASN A 21 1.28 -24.98 -15.96
CA ASN A 21 0.92 -23.63 -16.37
C ASN A 21 1.02 -23.52 -17.91
N PRO A 22 -0.02 -23.15 -18.66
CA PRO A 22 0.11 -22.88 -20.09
C PRO A 22 0.65 -21.46 -20.34
N SER A 23 1.57 -21.35 -21.31
CA SER A 23 2.30 -20.14 -21.72
C SER A 23 1.40 -18.94 -22.08
N PRO A 24 1.81 -17.69 -21.78
CA PRO A 24 1.00 -16.52 -22.12
C PRO A 24 1.15 -16.15 -23.60
N LYS A 25 0.02 -16.07 -24.31
CA LYS A 25 -0.06 -15.41 -25.62
C LYS A 25 0.10 -13.89 -25.44
N ARG A 26 1.07 -13.31 -26.15
CA ARG A 26 1.23 -11.86 -26.36
C ARG A 26 -0.04 -11.29 -27.01
N SER A 27 -0.68 -10.30 -26.39
CA SER A 27 -1.52 -9.33 -27.12
C SER A 27 -1.02 -7.92 -26.83
N THR A 28 -0.65 -7.24 -27.89
CA THR A 28 -0.22 -5.84 -27.95
C THR A 28 -1.42 -4.90 -27.84
N ASN A 29 -1.25 -3.84 -27.04
CA ASN A 29 -1.92 -2.53 -27.08
C ASN A 29 -3.45 -2.46 -27.25
N ASP A 30 -4.13 -2.03 -26.18
CA ASP A 30 -5.29 -1.13 -26.25
C ASP A 30 -5.48 -0.43 -24.89
N THR A 31 -4.74 0.65 -24.65
CA THR A 31 -4.99 1.53 -23.50
C THR A 31 -6.08 2.53 -23.89
N LEU A 32 -7.34 2.19 -23.65
CA LEU A 32 -8.45 3.13 -23.81
C LEU A 32 -8.28 4.30 -22.84
N PRO A 33 -8.39 5.57 -23.30
CA PRO A 33 -8.25 6.72 -22.41
C PRO A 33 -9.36 6.71 -21.35
N PRO A 34 -9.08 7.13 -20.10
CA PRO A 34 -10.08 7.13 -19.04
C PRO A 34 -11.28 8.01 -19.44
N LYS A 35 -12.49 7.46 -19.27
CA LYS A 35 -13.75 8.15 -19.60
C LYS A 35 -13.88 9.44 -18.77
N LYS A 36 -13.74 10.61 -19.41
CA LYS A 36 -13.78 11.97 -18.84
C LYS A 36 -14.84 12.22 -17.75
N GLY A 37 -16.01 11.55 -17.82
CA GLY A 37 -17.10 11.71 -16.85
C GLY A 37 -16.85 11.13 -15.45
N LYS A 38 -15.98 10.11 -15.31
CA LYS A 38 -15.67 9.53 -13.98
C LYS A 38 -14.76 10.45 -13.16
N LEU A 39 -13.71 11.00 -13.81
CA LEU A 39 -12.76 11.93 -13.18
C LEU A 39 -13.45 13.22 -12.75
N ALA A 40 -14.38 13.75 -13.55
CA ALA A 40 -15.15 14.93 -13.21
C ALA A 40 -16.01 14.74 -11.93
N ARG A 41 -16.66 13.57 -11.79
CA ARG A 41 -17.44 13.23 -10.60
C ARG A 41 -16.56 13.04 -9.35
N ALA A 42 -15.38 12.44 -9.51
CA ALA A 42 -14.41 12.31 -8.41
C ALA A 42 -13.93 13.68 -7.92
N ARG A 43 -13.54 14.57 -8.84
CA ARG A 43 -13.16 15.97 -8.52
C ARG A 43 -14.29 16.74 -7.82
N LEU A 44 -15.53 16.56 -8.27
CA LEU A 44 -16.68 17.22 -7.67
C LEU A 44 -16.92 16.74 -6.23
N ARG A 45 -16.86 15.42 -5.99
CA ARG A 45 -16.97 14.87 -4.63
C ARG A 45 -15.84 15.37 -3.74
N HIS A 46 -14.60 15.36 -4.23
CA HIS A 46 -13.45 15.87 -3.48
C HIS A 46 -13.64 17.34 -3.10
N PHE A 47 -14.12 18.15 -4.04
CA PHE A 47 -14.41 19.56 -3.77
C PHE A 47 -15.46 19.74 -2.67
N PHE A 48 -16.60 19.04 -2.75
CA PHE A 48 -17.70 19.24 -1.80
C PHE A 48 -17.48 18.57 -0.44
N PHE A 49 -16.83 17.41 -0.39
CA PHE A 49 -16.68 16.65 0.85
C PHE A 49 -15.34 16.91 1.56
N THR A 50 -14.33 17.40 0.84
CA THR A 50 -12.99 17.63 1.40
C THR A 50 -12.62 19.11 1.41
N VAL A 51 -12.60 19.74 0.23
CA VAL A 51 -11.99 21.07 0.05
C VAL A 51 -12.89 22.20 0.59
N ALA A 52 -14.18 22.19 0.28
CA ALA A 52 -15.11 23.24 0.69
C ALA A 52 -15.34 23.28 2.22
N PRO A 53 -15.50 22.14 2.93
CA PRO A 53 -15.57 22.11 4.38
C PRO A 53 -14.28 22.60 5.05
N ASP A 54 -13.11 22.18 4.56
CA ASP A 54 -11.83 22.64 5.09
C ASP A 54 -11.64 24.16 4.88
N ARG A 55 -12.03 24.69 3.70
CA ARG A 55 -11.97 26.12 3.39
C ARG A 55 -12.89 26.95 4.30
N LEU A 56 -14.10 26.45 4.59
CA LEU A 56 -15.03 27.08 5.54
C LEU A 56 -14.44 27.10 6.96
N MET A 57 -13.76 26.02 7.35
CA MET A 57 -13.07 25.89 8.64
C MET A 57 -11.66 26.50 8.64
N ARG A 58 -11.32 27.34 7.65
CA ARG A 58 -10.02 28.03 7.51
C ARG A 58 -8.80 27.08 7.57
N GLY A 59 -8.92 25.88 7.02
CA GLY A 59 -7.85 24.89 6.95
C GLY A 59 -7.69 24.01 8.20
N LEU A 60 -8.62 24.08 9.16
CA LEU A 60 -8.51 23.36 10.43
C LEU A 60 -8.52 21.84 10.26
N LEU A 61 -9.30 21.31 9.32
CA LEU A 61 -9.42 19.87 9.10
C LEU A 61 -8.13 19.31 8.50
N LYS A 62 -7.59 19.98 7.48
CA LYS A 62 -6.30 19.65 6.88
C LYS A 62 -5.17 19.75 7.90
N ARG A 63 -5.12 20.83 8.69
CA ARG A 63 -4.13 20.99 9.77
C ARG A 63 -4.20 19.85 10.79
N ARG A 64 -5.41 19.51 11.27
CA ARG A 64 -5.59 18.41 12.24
C ARG A 64 -5.17 17.06 11.66
N HIS A 65 -5.46 16.81 10.39
CA HIS A 65 -5.01 15.60 9.70
C HIS A 65 -3.48 15.54 9.55
N LEU A 66 -2.86 16.65 9.14
CA LEU A 66 -1.40 16.74 8.99
C LEU A 66 -0.67 16.54 10.33
N LEU A 67 -1.23 17.06 11.42
CA LEU A 67 -0.72 16.87 12.78
C LEU A 67 -0.90 15.44 13.33
N CYS A 68 -1.74 14.61 12.69
CA CYS A 68 -1.85 13.20 13.08
C CYS A 68 -0.52 12.50 12.79
N PRO A 69 0.19 12.00 13.82
CA PRO A 69 1.49 11.39 13.62
C PRO A 69 1.35 10.05 12.89
N ILE A 70 2.35 9.70 12.10
CA ILE A 70 2.44 8.36 11.51
C ILE A 70 2.61 7.37 12.67
N GLN A 71 1.78 6.33 12.71
CA GLN A 71 1.85 5.28 13.71
C GLN A 71 2.30 3.98 13.06
N LEU A 72 3.39 3.41 13.58
CA LEU A 72 3.80 2.06 13.21
C LEU A 72 3.12 1.07 14.15
N ARG A 73 2.19 0.28 13.62
CA ARG A 73 1.55 -0.81 14.36
C ARG A 73 2.21 -2.12 14.02
N GLU A 74 2.66 -2.86 15.04
CA GLU A 74 3.15 -4.23 14.88
C GLU A 74 2.08 -5.23 15.30
N ILE A 75 1.80 -6.21 14.46
CA ILE A 75 0.82 -7.27 14.70
C ILE A 75 1.50 -8.60 14.44
N THR A 76 1.53 -9.48 15.44
CA THR A 76 1.97 -10.86 15.26
C THR A 76 0.76 -11.72 14.94
N LEU A 77 0.76 -12.38 13.79
CA LEU A 77 -0.26 -13.31 13.36
C LEU A 77 0.21 -14.74 13.64
N HIS A 78 -0.63 -15.49 14.35
CA HIS A 78 -0.39 -16.89 14.63
C HIS A 78 -1.15 -17.76 13.64
N VAL A 79 -0.45 -18.30 12.64
CA VAL A 79 -1.07 -19.11 11.59
C VAL A 79 -0.83 -20.60 11.88
N PRO A 80 -1.89 -21.42 12.01
CA PRO A 80 -1.75 -22.87 12.14
C PRO A 80 -0.99 -23.45 10.95
N SER A 81 -0.08 -24.39 11.22
CA SER A 81 0.74 -25.05 10.19
C SER A 81 1.61 -24.10 9.35
N TRP A 82 1.98 -22.93 9.89
CA TRP A 82 2.94 -22.04 9.24
C TRP A 82 4.27 -22.76 8.97
N PRO A 83 4.82 -22.70 7.74
CA PRO A 83 6.07 -23.39 7.43
C PRO A 83 7.22 -22.80 8.25
N GLU A 84 8.00 -23.67 8.87
CA GLU A 84 9.09 -23.28 9.78
C GLU A 84 10.16 -22.41 9.11
N ARG A 85 10.41 -22.63 7.81
CA ARG A 85 11.30 -21.79 7.01
C ARG A 85 10.88 -20.32 6.88
N TRP A 86 9.62 -20.00 7.21
CA TRP A 86 9.05 -18.65 7.14
C TRP A 86 8.74 -18.08 8.53
N GLU A 87 9.15 -18.76 9.59
CA GLU A 87 8.92 -18.30 10.95
C GLU A 87 9.57 -16.92 11.17
N GLY A 88 8.81 -15.99 11.74
CA GLY A 88 9.30 -14.65 12.05
C GLY A 88 9.41 -13.72 10.84
N VAL A 89 8.92 -14.11 9.66
CA VAL A 89 8.89 -13.21 8.50
C VAL A 89 8.12 -11.93 8.82
N ARG A 90 8.71 -10.79 8.45
CA ARG A 90 8.16 -9.45 8.70
C ARG A 90 7.68 -8.82 7.40
N ILE A 91 6.41 -8.45 7.37
CA ILE A 91 5.77 -7.82 6.22
C ILE A 91 5.42 -6.38 6.61
N ALA A 92 6.00 -5.42 5.90
CA ALA A 92 5.49 -4.06 5.89
C ALA A 92 4.28 -3.99 4.96
N HIS A 93 3.13 -3.64 5.50
CA HIS A 93 1.89 -3.49 4.74
C HIS A 93 1.49 -2.02 4.71
N LEU A 94 1.36 -1.46 3.52
CA LEU A 94 0.89 -0.11 3.24
C LEU A 94 -0.35 -0.20 2.34
N SER A 95 -1.30 0.71 2.50
CA SER A 95 -2.43 0.85 1.59
C SER A 95 -2.92 2.30 1.62
N ASP A 96 -3.59 2.73 0.57
CA ASP A 96 -4.36 3.98 0.54
C ASP A 96 -3.54 5.18 0.99
N ILE A 97 -2.31 5.29 0.45
CA ILE A 97 -1.42 6.41 0.76
C ILE A 97 -2.05 7.71 0.25
N HIS A 98 -2.74 7.66 -0.91
CA HIS A 98 -3.44 8.79 -1.52
C HIS A 98 -2.58 10.06 -1.58
N LEU A 99 -1.40 9.94 -2.19
CA LEU A 99 -0.50 11.07 -2.40
C LEU A 99 -1.26 12.22 -3.09
N GLY A 100 -1.21 13.41 -2.49
CA GLY A 100 -2.00 14.56 -2.94
C GLY A 100 -2.33 15.54 -1.81
N ASP A 101 -3.55 16.09 -1.84
CA ASP A 101 -3.94 17.20 -0.95
C ASP A 101 -3.89 16.87 0.54
N LEU A 102 -4.15 15.60 0.91
CA LEU A 102 -4.22 15.13 2.29
C LEU A 102 -2.94 14.43 2.74
N MET A 103 -2.17 13.86 1.80
CA MET A 103 -0.87 13.25 2.06
C MET A 103 0.21 14.00 1.28
N PRO A 104 0.88 14.99 1.89
CA PRO A 104 2.04 15.65 1.30
C PRO A 104 3.19 14.67 1.08
N ILE A 105 4.00 14.94 0.06
CA ILE A 105 5.13 14.08 -0.29
C ILE A 105 6.11 13.92 0.87
N GLU A 106 6.36 14.95 1.68
CA GLU A 106 7.26 14.89 2.82
C GLU A 106 6.79 13.88 3.87
N LYS A 107 5.47 13.85 4.13
CA LYS A 107 4.84 12.91 5.07
C LYS A 107 4.85 11.48 4.51
N ALA A 108 4.64 11.33 3.19
CA ALA A 108 4.72 10.03 2.52
C ALA A 108 6.15 9.46 2.55
N LEU A 109 7.17 10.30 2.35
CA LEU A 109 8.57 9.92 2.49
C LEU A 109 8.93 9.56 3.93
N GLU A 110 8.45 10.31 4.92
CA GLU A 110 8.60 9.96 6.34
C GLU A 110 7.97 8.60 6.66
N LEU A 111 6.80 8.29 6.09
CA LEU A 111 6.15 6.99 6.23
C LEU A 111 7.05 5.86 5.70
N VAL A 112 7.61 6.02 4.50
CA VAL A 112 8.50 5.01 3.91
C VAL A 112 9.80 4.85 4.69
N ASP A 113 10.40 5.94 5.19
CA ASP A 113 11.59 5.89 6.04
C ASP A 113 11.33 5.11 7.35
N ARG A 114 10.20 5.36 8.01
CA ARG A 114 9.80 4.60 9.21
C ARG A 114 9.62 3.12 8.90
N VAL A 115 9.06 2.79 7.73
CA VAL A 115 8.93 1.40 7.27
C VAL A 115 10.30 0.77 7.03
N ALA A 116 11.21 1.46 6.35
CA ALA A 116 12.56 0.96 6.07
C ALA A 116 13.34 0.70 7.37
N LYS A 117 13.26 1.62 8.34
CA LYS A 117 13.87 1.46 9.68
C LYS A 117 13.34 0.28 10.45
N ALA A 118 12.09 -0.10 10.18
CA ALA A 118 11.50 -1.27 10.81
C ALA A 118 12.05 -2.59 10.23
N ARG A 119 12.83 -2.57 9.14
CA ARG A 119 13.50 -3.75 8.54
C ARG A 119 12.54 -4.90 8.21
N PRO A 120 11.59 -4.70 7.28
CA PRO A 120 10.73 -5.78 6.80
C PRO A 120 11.52 -6.72 5.89
N ASP A 121 11.09 -7.98 5.83
CA ASP A 121 11.53 -8.93 4.80
C ASP A 121 10.78 -8.70 3.49
N MET A 122 9.52 -8.23 3.56
CA MET A 122 8.69 -7.92 2.40
C MET A 122 7.97 -6.57 2.57
N LEU A 123 7.98 -5.74 1.53
CA LEU A 123 7.09 -4.58 1.43
C LEU A 123 5.91 -4.93 0.52
N ALA A 124 4.68 -4.79 1.03
CA ALA A 124 3.45 -4.96 0.27
C ALA A 124 2.62 -3.68 0.35
N CYS A 125 2.45 -3.00 -0.78
CA CYS A 125 1.51 -1.90 -0.95
C CYS A 125 0.27 -2.39 -1.70
N THR A 126 -0.90 -2.34 -1.07
CA THR A 126 -2.11 -3.03 -1.53
C THR A 126 -3.19 -2.13 -2.13
N GLY A 127 -2.85 -0.90 -2.52
CA GLY A 127 -3.75 -0.04 -3.29
C GLY A 127 -3.48 1.46 -3.11
N ASP A 128 -4.05 2.24 -4.02
CA ASP A 128 -4.23 3.70 -3.99
C ASP A 128 -3.01 4.48 -3.46
N VAL A 129 -1.92 4.46 -4.23
CA VAL A 129 -0.71 5.26 -3.93
C VAL A 129 -0.94 6.74 -4.21
N VAL A 130 -1.70 7.05 -5.27
CA VAL A 130 -2.01 8.40 -5.74
C VAL A 130 -3.54 8.57 -5.77
N ASP A 131 -4.04 9.81 -5.65
CA ASP A 131 -5.48 10.08 -5.63
C ASP A 131 -6.04 10.52 -7.01
N LEU A 132 -5.66 11.71 -7.49
CA LEU A 132 -6.21 12.30 -8.72
C LEU A 132 -5.19 12.50 -9.84
N ASP A 133 -3.90 12.62 -9.48
CA ASP A 133 -2.79 12.84 -10.39
C ASP A 133 -1.56 12.09 -9.86
N TRP A 134 -0.77 11.52 -10.76
CA TRP A 134 0.44 10.78 -10.44
C TRP A 134 1.69 11.65 -10.52
N HIS A 135 1.60 12.84 -11.12
CA HIS A 135 2.75 13.75 -11.22
C HIS A 135 3.30 14.10 -9.82
N GLY A 136 4.60 13.87 -9.63
CA GLY A 136 5.28 14.08 -8.34
C GLY A 136 5.26 12.85 -7.42
N ALA A 137 4.73 11.72 -7.86
CA ALA A 137 4.80 10.45 -7.12
C ALA A 137 6.14 9.72 -7.29
N GLU A 138 6.97 10.12 -8.25
CA GLU A 138 8.26 9.49 -8.55
C GLU A 138 9.16 9.37 -7.32
N PRO A 139 9.36 10.41 -6.47
CA PRO A 139 10.18 10.30 -5.27
C PRO A 139 9.63 9.29 -4.27
N LEU A 140 8.30 9.17 -4.15
CA LEU A 140 7.66 8.19 -3.28
C LEU A 140 7.90 6.77 -3.80
N LEU A 141 7.69 6.54 -5.09
CA LEU A 141 7.90 5.24 -5.72
C LEU A 141 9.38 4.81 -5.66
N GLU A 142 10.31 5.75 -5.85
CA GLU A 142 11.74 5.51 -5.71
C GLU A 142 12.12 5.17 -4.26
N ALA A 143 11.57 5.88 -3.28
CA ALA A 143 11.76 5.57 -1.86
C ALA A 143 11.23 4.18 -1.51
N MET A 144 10.01 3.83 -1.97
CA MET A 144 9.43 2.50 -1.79
C MET A 144 10.28 1.40 -2.47
N GLY A 145 10.79 1.70 -3.67
CA GLY A 145 11.70 0.83 -4.40
C GLY A 145 13.03 0.61 -3.67
N SER A 146 13.48 1.58 -2.89
CA SER A 146 14.75 1.55 -2.16
C SER A 146 14.66 0.88 -0.78
N VAL A 147 13.46 0.54 -0.30
CA VAL A 147 13.29 -0.15 0.98
C VAL A 147 14.02 -1.50 0.98
N PRO A 148 14.91 -1.77 1.95
CA PRO A 148 15.52 -3.08 2.11
C PRO A 148 14.44 -4.11 2.46
N ALA A 149 14.14 -5.02 1.52
CA ALA A 149 13.17 -6.08 1.67
C ALA A 149 13.66 -7.32 0.88
N SER A 150 14.22 -8.29 1.59
CA SER A 150 14.89 -9.48 1.03
C SER A 150 13.97 -10.35 0.16
N LEU A 151 12.67 -10.36 0.45
CA LEU A 151 11.63 -11.09 -0.28
C LEU A 151 10.96 -10.24 -1.36
N GLY A 152 11.33 -8.96 -1.48
CA GLY A 152 10.88 -8.05 -2.52
C GLY A 152 9.91 -6.97 -2.06
N ARG A 153 9.56 -6.13 -3.03
CA ARG A 153 8.63 -4.99 -2.90
C ARG A 153 7.53 -5.19 -3.92
N PHE A 154 6.29 -5.18 -3.47
CA PHE A 154 5.12 -5.45 -4.29
C PHE A 154 4.15 -4.28 -4.19
N LEU A 155 3.62 -3.88 -5.34
CA LEU A 155 2.58 -2.88 -5.46
C LEU A 155 1.40 -3.50 -6.19
N VAL A 156 0.22 -3.43 -5.58
CA VAL A 156 -1.06 -3.75 -6.20
C VAL A 156 -1.73 -2.43 -6.56
N LEU A 157 -2.14 -2.29 -7.82
CA LEU A 157 -2.86 -1.09 -8.27
C LEU A 157 -4.23 -1.06 -7.61
N GLY A 158 -4.62 0.13 -7.16
CA GLY A 158 -5.95 0.37 -6.62
C GLY A 158 -6.91 0.93 -7.67
N ASN A 159 -7.93 1.64 -7.20
CA ASN A 159 -8.98 2.19 -8.05
C ASN A 159 -8.72 3.64 -8.48
N HIS A 160 -7.76 4.31 -7.83
CA HIS A 160 -7.34 5.67 -8.11
C HIS A 160 -6.17 5.72 -9.09
#